data_AF-A0A962CYL9-F1
#
_entry.id   AF-A0A962CYL9-F1
#
_cell.length_a   1.000
_cell.length_b   1.000
_cell.length_c   1.000
_cell.angle_alpha   90.00
_cell.angle_beta   90.00
_cell.angle_gamma   90.00
#
_symmetry.space_group_name_H-M   'P 1'
#
loop_
_entity.id
_entity.type
_entity.pdbx_description
1 polymer ?
#
loop_
_entity_poly.entity_id
_entity_poly.type
_entity_poly.pdbx_seq_one_letter_code
_entity_poly.pdbx_strand_id
1 'polypeptide(L)'
;MKKYFILILVLFCCNGSIKAGSYIFGGDLGEEDFITHPKGYSGVGTHLTLSVCIAPSSVNSAQLVQPVKNVVETWNQLNPTSENLKLFGNNNIPGLSDYDWESVALHELGHCIGLAHPNIANQQGVIGNDQNYTATNKGIDGVFDFNDGADNIIGSADDLRDDDQNLHWFNKQLNNPFILSPPFDSSKYSVLIGDLPNGDDFAANADRDVGADLGFNNTEAVMQQTTFNDEAQRTLGVDDVATIRYAMSGVDETAGTADDYTFRLVYGGITTGCDININHDSSSTFGFCSVGGFFINGSHLRISTADITIGDNSVNWFFNQLQNDLIFKNGVNY
;
A
#
# COMPACT_ATOMS: atom_id res chain seq x y z
N MET A 1 -44.90 -41.46 26.30
CA MET A 1 -43.49 -41.63 25.89
C MET A 1 -43.08 -40.38 25.13
N LYS A 2 -42.06 -39.62 25.59
CA LYS A 2 -41.52 -38.50 24.82
C LYS A 2 -40.51 -39.05 23.80
N LYS A 3 -40.64 -38.68 22.52
CA LYS A 3 -39.58 -38.88 21.53
C LYS A 3 -38.65 -37.67 21.58
N TYR A 4 -37.36 -37.88 21.78
CA TYR A 4 -36.36 -36.84 21.57
C TYR A 4 -35.97 -36.82 20.10
N PHE A 5 -36.10 -35.67 19.45
CA PHE A 5 -35.45 -35.41 18.17
C PHE A 5 -34.02 -34.98 18.48
N ILE A 6 -33.04 -35.76 18.03
CA ILE A 6 -31.63 -35.34 18.08
C ILE A 6 -31.39 -34.54 16.80
N LEU A 7 -31.28 -33.22 16.94
CA LEU A 7 -30.83 -32.34 15.87
C LEU A 7 -29.32 -32.51 15.74
N ILE A 8 -28.86 -33.23 14.71
CA ILE A 8 -27.44 -33.28 14.36
C ILE A 8 -27.11 -31.97 13.64
N LEU A 9 -26.53 -31.03 14.39
CA LEU A 9 -26.02 -29.78 13.84
C LEU A 9 -24.70 -30.08 13.11
N VAL A 10 -24.77 -30.30 11.80
CA VAL A 10 -23.59 -30.40 10.94
C VAL A 10 -23.06 -28.98 10.72
N LEU A 11 -22.03 -28.58 11.47
CA LEU A 11 -21.23 -27.42 11.09
C LEU A 11 -20.46 -27.79 9.81
N PHE A 12 -20.86 -27.20 8.69
CA PHE A 12 -19.95 -26.97 7.58
C PHE A 12 -19.08 -25.77 7.95
N CYS A 13 -17.81 -26.00 8.27
CA CYS A 13 -16.83 -24.94 8.31
C CYS A 13 -16.47 -24.57 6.86
N CYS A 14 -17.06 -23.47 6.37
CA CYS A 14 -16.55 -22.79 5.19
C CYS A 14 -15.33 -21.97 5.62
N ASN A 15 -14.14 -22.50 5.31
CA ASN A 15 -12.91 -21.70 5.32
C ASN A 15 -12.88 -20.91 4.00
N GLY A 16 -12.69 -19.59 4.05
CA GLY A 16 -12.51 -18.71 2.89
C GLY A 16 -11.30 -17.80 3.14
N SER A 17 -10.61 -17.36 2.08
CA SER A 17 -9.20 -16.89 2.04
C SER A 17 -9.00 -15.37 2.01
N ILE A 18 -7.83 -14.90 2.50
CA ILE A 18 -7.80 -13.66 3.28
C ILE A 18 -6.43 -12.83 3.36
N LYS A 19 -6.01 -12.02 2.33
CA LYS A 19 -4.95 -10.94 2.19
C LYS A 19 -5.27 -9.42 2.44
N ALA A 20 -4.30 -8.49 2.60
CA ALA A 20 -4.54 -7.02 2.83
C ALA A 20 -3.98 -6.05 1.74
N GLY A 21 -4.52 -4.83 1.57
CA GLY A 21 -4.17 -3.72 0.63
C GLY A 21 -4.37 -3.91 -0.88
N SER A 22 -3.46 -3.41 -1.72
CA SER A 22 -3.56 -3.57 -3.19
C SER A 22 -2.19 -3.80 -3.85
N TYR A 23 -2.15 -4.42 -5.04
CA TYR A 23 -0.92 -4.83 -5.72
C TYR A 23 -0.83 -4.34 -7.17
N ILE A 24 0.37 -3.92 -7.59
CA ILE A 24 0.62 -3.11 -8.81
C ILE A 24 0.15 -3.75 -10.14
N PHE A 25 0.06 -5.08 -10.22
CA PHE A 25 -0.38 -5.78 -11.44
C PHE A 25 -1.85 -6.23 -11.43
N GLY A 26 -2.64 -5.97 -10.37
CA GLY A 26 -4.05 -6.41 -10.31
C GLY A 26 -4.97 -5.63 -11.26
N GLY A 27 -4.94 -4.29 -11.15
CA GLY A 27 -5.72 -3.40 -12.03
C GLY A 27 -5.39 -3.60 -13.51
N ASP A 28 -4.11 -3.43 -13.87
CA ASP A 28 -3.58 -3.53 -15.24
C ASP A 28 -3.91 -4.84 -15.99
N LEU A 29 -4.15 -5.94 -15.26
CA LEU A 29 -4.41 -7.25 -15.85
C LEU A 29 -5.88 -7.71 -15.73
N GLY A 30 -6.74 -6.95 -15.04
CA GLY A 30 -8.18 -7.21 -14.97
C GLY A 30 -8.59 -8.34 -14.02
N GLU A 31 -7.78 -8.64 -12.99
CA GLU A 31 -7.95 -9.84 -12.15
C GLU A 31 -7.77 -9.48 -10.65
N GLU A 32 -8.82 -9.73 -9.85
CA GLU A 32 -8.91 -9.35 -8.43
C GLU A 32 -7.85 -10.04 -7.54
N ASP A 33 -7.49 -11.28 -7.86
CA ASP A 33 -6.74 -12.17 -6.96
C ASP A 33 -5.20 -11.90 -6.92
N PHE A 34 -4.71 -10.95 -7.72
CA PHE A 34 -3.28 -10.88 -8.05
C PHE A 34 -2.40 -10.28 -6.94
N ILE A 35 -1.39 -11.05 -6.51
CA ILE A 35 -0.34 -10.60 -5.58
C ILE A 35 0.93 -10.28 -6.37
N THR A 36 1.56 -9.15 -6.06
CA THR A 36 2.89 -8.83 -6.59
C THR A 36 3.97 -8.95 -5.53
N HIS A 37 4.98 -9.77 -5.81
CA HIS A 37 6.15 -9.98 -4.96
C HIS A 37 7.37 -9.18 -5.44
N PRO A 38 8.24 -8.74 -4.51
CA PRO A 38 9.45 -8.01 -4.85
C PRO A 38 10.48 -8.87 -5.60
N LYS A 39 11.42 -8.17 -6.25
CA LYS A 39 12.44 -8.76 -7.11
C LYS A 39 13.25 -9.84 -6.38
N GLY A 40 13.28 -11.03 -6.98
CA GLY A 40 14.07 -12.19 -6.53
C GLY A 40 13.24 -13.35 -5.97
N TYR A 41 12.03 -13.10 -5.46
CA TYR A 41 11.17 -14.16 -4.92
C TYR A 41 10.75 -15.20 -5.96
N SER A 42 10.75 -16.50 -5.67
CA SER A 42 10.51 -17.54 -6.69
C SER A 42 9.48 -18.60 -6.30
N GLY A 43 8.52 -18.28 -5.42
CA GLY A 43 7.60 -19.29 -4.86
C GLY A 43 8.31 -20.29 -3.96
N VAL A 44 9.41 -19.87 -3.31
CA VAL A 44 10.24 -20.68 -2.41
C VAL A 44 10.82 -19.76 -1.33
N GLY A 45 10.82 -20.22 -0.08
CA GLY A 45 11.07 -19.38 1.08
C GLY A 45 12.53 -18.93 1.18
N THR A 46 12.74 -17.65 1.44
CA THR A 46 14.06 -17.02 1.27
C THR A 46 14.21 -15.73 2.08
N HIS A 47 15.41 -15.17 2.10
CA HIS A 47 15.69 -13.84 2.61
C HIS A 47 16.18 -12.99 1.44
N LEU A 48 15.28 -12.17 0.88
CA LEU A 48 15.59 -11.28 -0.23
C LEU A 48 16.45 -10.13 0.28
N THR A 49 17.40 -9.69 -0.54
CA THR A 49 18.13 -8.45 -0.30
C THR A 49 18.08 -7.64 -1.59
N LEU A 50 17.46 -6.47 -1.53
CA LEU A 50 17.29 -5.58 -2.68
C LEU A 50 18.14 -4.32 -2.46
N SER A 51 18.94 -3.97 -3.46
CA SER A 51 19.73 -2.75 -3.48
C SER A 51 18.92 -1.56 -4.01
N VAL A 52 18.87 -0.47 -3.25
CA VAL A 52 18.19 0.80 -3.59
C VAL A 52 19.26 1.88 -3.78
N CYS A 53 19.29 2.52 -4.94
CA CYS A 53 20.40 3.41 -5.33
C CYS A 53 19.94 4.68 -6.02
N ILE A 54 20.68 5.77 -5.85
CA ILE A 54 20.47 7.02 -6.59
C ILE A 54 21.24 6.93 -7.90
N ALA A 55 20.56 7.11 -9.03
CA ALA A 55 21.19 7.13 -10.34
C ALA A 55 22.21 8.29 -10.42
N PRO A 56 23.46 8.10 -10.90
CA PRO A 56 24.47 9.17 -10.95
C PRO A 56 24.14 10.35 -11.86
N SER A 57 23.12 10.20 -12.72
CA SER A 57 22.49 11.26 -13.50
C SER A 57 21.65 12.23 -12.66
N SER A 58 21.25 11.84 -11.46
CA SER A 58 20.23 12.55 -10.69
C SER A 58 20.68 13.96 -10.29
N VAL A 59 19.83 14.94 -10.62
CA VAL A 59 20.00 16.30 -10.08
C VAL A 59 19.84 16.27 -8.56
N ASN A 60 20.52 17.19 -7.89
CA ASN A 60 20.52 17.29 -6.42
C ASN A 60 20.93 15.99 -5.67
N SER A 61 21.52 14.99 -6.35
CA SER A 61 21.83 13.65 -5.83
C SER A 61 22.51 13.58 -4.47
N ALA A 62 23.36 14.54 -4.13
CA ALA A 62 24.00 14.63 -2.82
C ALA A 62 23.00 14.91 -1.66
N GLN A 63 21.92 15.65 -1.91
CA GLN A 63 20.84 15.94 -0.95
C GLN A 63 19.90 14.75 -0.78
N LEU A 64 19.77 13.88 -1.79
CA LEU A 64 18.93 12.68 -1.77
C LEU A 64 19.51 11.56 -0.89
N VAL A 65 20.79 11.64 -0.52
CA VAL A 65 21.51 10.60 0.25
C VAL A 65 20.91 10.33 1.63
N GLN A 66 20.32 11.33 2.29
CA GLN A 66 19.66 11.11 3.59
C GLN A 66 18.19 10.66 3.43
N PRO A 67 17.35 11.29 2.59
CA PRO A 67 16.01 10.79 2.27
C PRO A 67 15.98 9.31 1.86
N VAL A 68 16.82 8.89 0.91
CA VAL A 68 16.81 7.48 0.44
C VAL A 68 17.23 6.49 1.55
N LYS A 69 18.09 6.89 2.49
CA LYS A 69 18.41 6.05 3.65
C LYS A 69 17.25 5.93 4.62
N ASN A 70 16.55 7.03 4.89
CA ASN A 70 15.37 7.04 5.75
C ASN A 70 14.24 6.18 5.15
N VAL A 71 14.01 6.29 3.84
CA VAL A 71 13.06 5.49 3.06
C VAL A 71 13.40 3.99 3.12
N VAL A 72 14.67 3.63 2.91
CA VAL A 72 15.18 2.25 3.06
C VAL A 72 15.01 1.73 4.49
N GLU A 73 15.25 2.55 5.51
CA GLU A 73 15.10 2.17 6.91
C GLU A 73 13.61 1.98 7.29
N THR A 74 12.74 2.87 6.84
CA THR A 74 11.29 2.83 7.11
C THR A 74 10.65 1.55 6.56
N TRP A 75 10.93 1.20 5.30
CA TRP A 75 10.48 -0.07 4.71
C TRP A 75 11.17 -1.31 5.29
N ASN A 76 12.39 -1.20 5.85
CA ASN A 76 13.02 -2.30 6.58
C ASN A 76 12.40 -2.56 7.96
N GLN A 77 11.84 -1.53 8.61
CA GLN A 77 11.25 -1.67 9.94
C GLN A 77 9.87 -2.33 9.90
N LEU A 78 9.10 -2.14 8.82
CA LEU A 78 7.72 -2.63 8.66
C LEU A 78 6.86 -2.36 9.92
N ASN A 79 7.03 -1.18 10.51
CA ASN A 79 6.43 -0.77 11.77
C ASN A 79 5.51 0.44 11.49
N PRO A 80 4.18 0.26 11.54
CA PRO A 80 3.25 1.31 11.20
C PRO A 80 3.02 2.26 12.38
N THR A 81 2.65 3.51 12.10
CA THR A 81 2.47 4.56 13.10
C THR A 81 1.15 5.30 12.93
N SER A 82 0.47 5.59 14.03
CA SER A 82 -0.61 6.59 14.05
C SER A 82 -0.08 8.01 13.84
N GLU A 83 -0.96 8.89 13.36
CA GLU A 83 -0.67 10.29 13.02
C GLU A 83 0.52 10.45 12.04
N ASN A 84 0.66 9.57 11.03
CA ASN A 84 1.78 9.62 10.10
C ASN A 84 1.73 10.80 9.11
N LEU A 85 0.64 11.57 9.04
CA LEU A 85 0.58 12.86 8.35
C LEU A 85 1.01 14.00 9.29
N LYS A 86 2.12 14.69 8.98
CA LYS A 86 2.56 15.89 9.70
C LYS A 86 2.55 17.13 8.80
N LEU A 87 1.70 18.10 9.14
CA LEU A 87 1.56 19.38 8.43
C LEU A 87 1.92 20.59 9.31
N PHE A 88 2.23 21.71 8.66
CA PHE A 88 2.60 22.98 9.29
C PHE A 88 3.77 22.81 10.29
N GLY A 89 3.77 23.56 11.39
CA GLY A 89 4.81 23.51 12.43
C GLY A 89 4.97 22.17 13.18
N ASN A 90 4.30 21.10 12.74
CA ASN A 90 4.53 19.73 13.22
C ASN A 90 5.53 18.94 12.34
N ASN A 91 5.92 19.46 11.17
CA ASN A 91 6.93 18.88 10.29
C ASN A 91 8.25 19.70 10.32
N ASN A 92 9.15 19.49 9.34
CA ASN A 92 10.37 20.28 9.16
C ASN A 92 10.49 20.97 7.79
N ILE A 93 9.37 21.11 7.06
CA ILE A 93 9.28 21.71 5.73
C ILE A 93 9.26 23.25 5.89
N PRO A 94 10.18 24.01 5.27
CA PRO A 94 10.27 25.46 5.49
C PRO A 94 9.20 26.29 4.76
N GLY A 95 8.68 25.79 3.63
CA GLY A 95 7.75 26.50 2.76
C GLY A 95 6.39 25.82 2.64
N LEU A 96 5.32 26.61 2.76
CA LEU A 96 3.92 26.17 2.56
C LEU A 96 3.57 25.79 1.10
N SER A 97 4.58 25.69 0.24
CA SER A 97 4.52 25.45 -1.21
C SER A 97 5.60 24.45 -1.65
N ASP A 98 6.17 23.72 -0.69
CA ASP A 98 7.22 22.75 -0.89
C ASP A 98 6.63 21.35 -0.64
N TYR A 99 6.93 20.42 -1.53
CA TYR A 99 6.58 19.01 -1.38
C TYR A 99 7.74 18.26 -0.72
N ASP A 100 7.45 17.32 0.16
CA ASP A 100 8.49 16.48 0.74
C ASP A 100 8.92 15.40 -0.26
N TRP A 101 10.17 15.51 -0.73
CA TRP A 101 10.74 14.52 -1.65
C TRP A 101 10.84 13.14 -1.01
N GLU A 102 11.00 13.07 0.31
CA GLU A 102 11.14 11.79 1.01
C GLU A 102 9.83 11.00 1.06
N SER A 103 8.70 11.64 1.35
CA SER A 103 7.37 11.03 1.27
C SER A 103 7.07 10.46 -0.12
N VAL A 104 7.34 11.23 -1.18
CA VAL A 104 7.17 10.73 -2.56
C VAL A 104 8.08 9.53 -2.80
N ALA A 105 9.37 9.61 -2.44
CA ALA A 105 10.29 8.48 -2.58
C ALA A 105 9.92 7.25 -1.71
N LEU A 106 9.15 7.43 -0.62
CA LEU A 106 8.63 6.34 0.21
C LEU A 106 7.46 5.62 -0.50
N HIS A 107 6.53 6.38 -1.08
CA HIS A 107 5.40 5.91 -1.90
C HIS A 107 5.89 5.14 -3.13
N GLU A 108 6.77 5.75 -3.94
CA GLU A 108 7.31 5.10 -5.15
C GLU A 108 8.10 3.82 -4.82
N LEU A 109 8.72 3.74 -3.63
CA LEU A 109 9.40 2.52 -3.20
C LEU A 109 8.42 1.40 -2.84
N GLY A 110 7.22 1.73 -2.34
CA GLY A 110 6.13 0.75 -2.13
C GLY A 110 5.67 0.11 -3.43
N HIS A 111 5.44 0.91 -4.48
CA HIS A 111 5.21 0.39 -5.84
C HIS A 111 6.35 -0.51 -6.32
N CYS A 112 7.59 -0.05 -6.16
CA CYS A 112 8.79 -0.78 -6.58
C CYS A 112 9.11 -2.05 -5.75
N ILE A 113 8.34 -2.35 -4.69
CA ILE A 113 8.36 -3.66 -4.00
C ILE A 113 7.06 -4.48 -4.18
N GLY A 114 6.01 -3.91 -4.79
CA GLY A 114 4.83 -4.66 -5.26
C GLY A 114 3.47 -3.99 -5.04
N LEU A 115 3.39 -2.91 -4.27
CA LEU A 115 2.10 -2.34 -3.83
C LEU A 115 1.42 -1.49 -4.90
N ALA A 116 0.10 -1.38 -4.86
CA ALA A 116 -0.69 -0.38 -5.59
C ALA A 116 -1.30 0.64 -4.63
N HIS A 117 -1.99 1.63 -5.20
CA HIS A 117 -2.87 2.51 -4.44
C HIS A 117 -4.06 1.71 -3.85
N PRO A 118 -4.46 1.95 -2.59
CA PRO A 118 -5.66 1.34 -2.01
C PRO A 118 -6.95 2.10 -2.39
N ASN A 119 -6.82 3.29 -3.01
CA ASN A 119 -7.88 4.02 -3.70
C ASN A 119 -7.78 3.89 -5.24
N ILE A 120 -8.86 4.19 -5.97
CA ILE A 120 -8.93 4.10 -7.45
C ILE A 120 -7.91 5.00 -8.14
N ALA A 121 -7.52 6.12 -7.52
CA ALA A 121 -6.49 7.02 -8.02
C ALA A 121 -6.82 7.59 -9.42
N ASN A 122 -5.79 7.81 -10.25
CA ASN A 122 -5.91 8.52 -11.53
C ASN A 122 -6.35 7.61 -12.70
N GLN A 123 -7.62 7.18 -12.70
CA GLN A 123 -8.18 6.28 -13.73
C GLN A 123 -9.04 6.98 -14.81
N GLN A 124 -9.18 6.34 -15.98
CA GLN A 124 -9.95 6.93 -17.10
C GLN A 124 -11.45 6.99 -16.80
N GLY A 125 -11.92 8.20 -16.50
CA GLY A 125 -13.31 8.52 -16.17
C GLY A 125 -13.52 8.98 -14.74
N VAL A 126 -12.46 8.96 -13.91
CA VAL A 126 -12.51 9.23 -12.47
C VAL A 126 -11.91 10.60 -12.19
N ILE A 127 -12.64 11.48 -11.49
CA ILE A 127 -12.27 12.90 -11.33
C ILE A 127 -12.58 13.44 -9.93
N GLY A 128 -11.72 14.33 -9.43
CA GLY A 128 -11.94 14.95 -8.13
C GLY A 128 -11.98 13.92 -7.00
N ASN A 129 -12.97 14.02 -6.12
CA ASN A 129 -13.11 13.13 -4.97
C ASN A 129 -13.37 11.66 -5.35
N ASP A 130 -13.87 11.39 -6.57
CA ASP A 130 -14.11 10.01 -7.05
C ASP A 130 -12.81 9.17 -7.06
N GLN A 131 -11.64 9.83 -7.02
CA GLN A 131 -10.33 9.18 -6.95
C GLN A 131 -10.03 8.52 -5.58
N ASN A 132 -10.79 8.86 -4.52
CA ASN A 132 -10.57 8.36 -3.16
C ASN A 132 -11.40 7.10 -2.83
N TYR A 133 -12.36 6.72 -3.68
CA TYR A 133 -13.08 5.44 -3.54
C TYR A 133 -12.09 4.27 -3.49
N THR A 134 -12.43 3.22 -2.76
CA THR A 134 -11.56 2.03 -2.64
C THR A 134 -11.24 1.42 -4.00
N ALA A 135 -9.98 1.01 -4.20
CA ALA A 135 -9.44 0.55 -5.47
C ALA A 135 -10.27 -0.59 -6.10
N THR A 136 -10.77 -0.35 -7.30
CA THR A 136 -11.56 -1.29 -8.09
C THR A 136 -11.09 -1.35 -9.55
N ASN A 137 -11.44 -2.44 -10.21
CA ASN A 137 -11.67 -2.50 -11.64
C ASN A 137 -13.16 -2.33 -11.93
N LYS A 138 -13.49 -1.91 -13.15
CA LYS A 138 -14.86 -1.69 -13.60
C LYS A 138 -15.66 -2.99 -13.64
N GLY A 139 -16.94 -2.90 -13.32
CA GLY A 139 -17.88 -4.01 -13.39
C GLY A 139 -18.27 -4.49 -14.80
N ILE A 140 -19.32 -5.30 -14.90
CA ILE A 140 -19.74 -5.97 -16.14
C ILE A 140 -20.28 -4.96 -17.18
N ASP A 141 -20.82 -3.83 -16.74
CA ASP A 141 -21.36 -2.79 -17.62
C ASP A 141 -20.28 -1.87 -18.23
N GLY A 142 -19.10 -1.79 -17.59
CA GLY A 142 -17.94 -1.00 -18.03
C GLY A 142 -17.86 0.45 -17.52
N VAL A 143 -18.55 0.84 -16.45
CA VAL A 143 -18.34 2.12 -15.73
C VAL A 143 -17.71 1.97 -14.33
N PHE A 144 -17.40 3.13 -13.72
CA PHE A 144 -17.22 3.45 -12.29
C PHE A 144 -18.54 3.56 -11.51
N ASP A 145 -18.77 2.83 -10.41
CA ASP A 145 -19.87 3.13 -9.48
C ASP A 145 -19.39 3.92 -8.25
N PHE A 146 -19.99 5.10 -8.05
CA PHE A 146 -19.62 6.10 -7.05
C PHE A 146 -20.83 6.47 -6.19
N ASN A 147 -20.87 5.96 -4.96
CA ASN A 147 -21.93 6.21 -3.99
C ASN A 147 -21.36 6.01 -2.58
N ASP A 148 -21.20 7.10 -1.84
CA ASP A 148 -20.55 7.23 -0.52
C ASP A 148 -21.45 6.83 0.66
N GLY A 149 -22.19 5.74 0.47
CA GLY A 149 -22.93 5.06 1.53
C GLY A 149 -24.00 5.89 2.24
N ALA A 150 -24.09 5.73 3.56
CA ALA A 150 -24.93 6.53 4.44
C ALA A 150 -24.11 7.43 5.39
N ASP A 151 -22.82 7.16 5.59
CA ASP A 151 -21.91 8.02 6.35
C ASP A 151 -21.42 9.25 5.54
N ASN A 152 -21.45 9.19 4.20
CA ASN A 152 -20.96 10.21 3.26
C ASN A 152 -19.42 10.35 3.29
N ILE A 153 -18.72 9.24 3.52
CA ILE A 153 -17.26 9.13 3.60
C ILE A 153 -16.78 8.17 2.51
N ILE A 154 -16.31 8.75 1.39
CA ILE A 154 -15.79 8.00 0.24
C ILE A 154 -14.70 7.01 0.67
N GLY A 155 -14.88 5.73 0.36
CA GLY A 155 -13.92 4.67 0.73
C GLY A 155 -14.16 4.05 2.12
N SER A 156 -15.32 4.29 2.74
CA SER A 156 -15.75 3.66 3.99
C SER A 156 -16.15 2.19 3.80
N ALA A 157 -16.74 1.60 4.85
CA ALA A 157 -17.29 0.26 4.81
C ALA A 157 -18.72 0.18 4.24
N ASP A 158 -19.43 1.31 4.08
CA ASP A 158 -20.80 1.36 3.53
C ASP A 158 -20.90 2.02 2.13
N ASP A 159 -19.75 2.29 1.51
CA ASP A 159 -19.56 2.50 0.06
C ASP A 159 -20.44 1.53 -0.78
N LEU A 160 -21.26 2.03 -1.71
CA LEU A 160 -22.18 1.21 -2.51
C LEU A 160 -21.73 1.12 -3.97
N ARG A 161 -20.94 0.09 -4.28
CA ARG A 161 -20.16 -0.04 -5.54
C ARG A 161 -20.78 -0.94 -6.62
N ASP A 162 -22.08 -1.25 -6.52
CA ASP A 162 -22.88 -2.19 -7.35
C ASP A 162 -22.12 -3.42 -7.90
N ASP A 163 -21.56 -3.37 -9.12
CA ASP A 163 -20.85 -4.49 -9.75
C ASP A 163 -19.34 -4.27 -10.02
N ASP A 164 -18.74 -3.22 -9.44
CA ASP A 164 -17.29 -2.99 -9.46
C ASP A 164 -16.49 -4.14 -8.85
N GLN A 165 -15.39 -4.50 -9.51
CA GLN A 165 -14.48 -5.57 -9.12
C GLN A 165 -13.47 -5.08 -8.09
N ASN A 166 -13.50 -5.61 -6.88
CA ASN A 166 -12.63 -5.15 -5.81
C ASN A 166 -11.15 -5.50 -6.06
N LEU A 167 -10.25 -4.54 -5.84
CA LEU A 167 -8.80 -4.72 -5.84
C LEU A 167 -8.18 -4.45 -4.46
N HIS A 168 -8.99 -4.08 -3.46
CA HIS A 168 -8.57 -3.82 -2.10
C HIS A 168 -8.87 -4.99 -1.17
N TRP A 169 -7.79 -5.64 -0.79
CA TRP A 169 -7.69 -6.70 0.18
C TRP A 169 -7.91 -6.13 1.63
N PHE A 170 -8.95 -6.56 2.37
CA PHE A 170 -9.52 -5.89 3.56
C PHE A 170 -9.70 -6.82 4.79
N ASN A 171 -9.63 -6.40 6.06
CA ASN A 171 -9.74 -7.40 7.16
C ASN A 171 -11.13 -8.09 7.31
N LYS A 172 -11.27 -9.42 7.17
CA LYS A 172 -12.60 -10.11 7.24
C LYS A 172 -13.33 -10.01 8.58
N GLN A 173 -12.61 -9.67 9.64
CA GLN A 173 -13.16 -9.61 11.00
C GLN A 173 -13.38 -8.17 11.47
N LEU A 174 -12.91 -7.17 10.72
CA LEU A 174 -12.79 -5.78 11.18
C LEU A 174 -13.03 -4.72 10.10
N ASN A 175 -12.77 -5.03 8.82
CA ASN A 175 -12.74 -4.12 7.66
C ASN A 175 -12.11 -2.75 7.98
N ASN A 176 -11.00 -2.78 8.71
CA ASN A 176 -10.39 -1.58 9.26
C ASN A 176 -8.89 -1.59 8.94
N PRO A 177 -8.46 -0.82 7.91
CA PRO A 177 -7.07 -0.78 7.46
C PRO A 177 -6.12 -0.05 8.43
N PHE A 178 -6.64 0.43 9.57
CA PHE A 178 -5.87 1.07 10.65
C PHE A 178 -5.60 0.12 11.85
N ILE A 179 -6.07 -1.14 11.80
CA ILE A 179 -5.86 -2.13 12.87
C ILE A 179 -5.01 -3.31 12.39
N LEU A 180 -3.76 -3.39 12.86
CA LEU A 180 -2.80 -4.42 12.46
C LEU A 180 -3.16 -5.78 13.10
N SER A 181 -3.70 -6.70 12.31
CA SER A 181 -4.26 -7.99 12.77
C SER A 181 -3.48 -9.21 12.22
N PRO A 182 -2.42 -9.70 12.90
CA PRO A 182 -1.77 -10.95 12.52
C PRO A 182 -2.68 -12.20 12.70
N PRO A 183 -2.39 -13.33 12.04
CA PRO A 183 -1.37 -13.52 11.00
C PRO A 183 -1.63 -12.69 9.74
N PHE A 184 -0.59 -12.49 8.93
CA PHE A 184 -0.68 -11.82 7.64
C PHE A 184 -0.67 -12.90 6.56
N ASP A 185 -1.74 -13.69 6.53
CA ASP A 185 -1.93 -14.83 5.64
C ASP A 185 -3.41 -15.04 5.36
N SER A 186 -3.74 -15.99 4.48
CA SER A 186 -5.11 -16.36 4.07
C SER A 186 -5.93 -17.02 5.19
N SER A 187 -5.75 -16.54 6.43
CA SER A 187 -6.66 -16.63 7.55
C SER A 187 -7.11 -15.28 8.16
N LYS A 188 -6.80 -14.09 7.56
CA LYS A 188 -7.25 -12.76 8.08
C LYS A 188 -7.99 -11.66 7.24
N TYR A 189 -7.72 -11.30 5.96
CA TYR A 189 -8.28 -10.11 5.24
C TYR A 189 -8.84 -10.34 3.76
N SER A 190 -10.09 -10.24 3.25
CA SER A 190 -10.41 -10.77 1.87
C SER A 190 -10.29 -9.75 0.74
N VAL A 191 -10.29 -10.15 -0.54
CA VAL A 191 -10.70 -9.26 -1.66
C VAL A 191 -12.15 -9.53 -2.06
N LEU A 192 -12.64 -10.74 -1.82
CA LEU A 192 -13.97 -11.14 -2.21
C LEU A 192 -14.97 -10.39 -1.32
N ILE A 193 -15.73 -9.45 -1.88
CA ILE A 193 -16.69 -8.63 -1.13
C ILE A 193 -17.69 -9.50 -0.34
N GLY A 194 -18.10 -10.65 -0.88
CA GLY A 194 -18.95 -11.63 -0.18
C GLY A 194 -18.35 -12.29 1.08
N ASP A 195 -17.11 -11.96 1.44
CA ASP A 195 -16.43 -12.41 2.66
C ASP A 195 -16.40 -11.34 3.78
N LEU A 196 -16.89 -10.11 3.54
CA LEU A 196 -16.94 -8.96 4.48
C LEU A 196 -17.59 -9.25 5.85
N PRO A 197 -17.31 -8.43 6.89
CA PRO A 197 -18.09 -8.42 8.13
C PRO A 197 -19.59 -8.19 7.89
N ASN A 198 -20.43 -8.69 8.80
CA ASN A 198 -21.89 -8.54 8.67
C ASN A 198 -22.31 -7.10 9.00
N GLY A 199 -22.59 -6.30 7.97
CA GLY A 199 -22.99 -4.90 8.09
C GLY A 199 -22.20 -3.95 7.20
N ASP A 200 -21.17 -4.47 6.55
CA ASP A 200 -20.29 -3.75 5.64
C ASP A 200 -20.70 -4.12 4.19
N ASP A 201 -20.83 -3.13 3.32
CA ASP A 201 -21.21 -3.31 1.91
C ASP A 201 -20.00 -3.28 0.96
N PHE A 202 -18.88 -2.63 1.34
CA PHE A 202 -17.62 -2.68 0.59
C PHE A 202 -16.35 -2.71 1.46
N ALA A 203 -15.21 -2.94 0.81
CA ALA A 203 -13.88 -2.86 1.40
C ALA A 203 -13.52 -1.41 1.76
N ALA A 204 -13.21 -1.15 3.03
CA ALA A 204 -12.81 0.19 3.48
C ALA A 204 -11.31 0.41 3.24
N ASN A 205 -10.94 1.56 2.65
CA ASN A 205 -9.54 1.89 2.35
C ASN A 205 -8.89 2.82 3.39
N ALA A 206 -7.58 3.05 3.22
CA ALA A 206 -6.72 3.69 4.21
C ALA A 206 -6.61 5.23 4.06
N ASP A 207 -7.63 5.90 3.51
CA ASP A 207 -7.72 7.36 3.39
C ASP A 207 -7.75 8.07 4.77
N ARG A 208 -7.21 9.29 4.82
CA ARG A 208 -7.21 10.16 6.02
C ARG A 208 -8.59 10.46 6.61
N ASP A 209 -9.66 10.55 5.81
CA ASP A 209 -11.01 10.88 6.28
C ASP A 209 -11.72 9.63 6.83
N VAL A 210 -11.57 8.47 6.18
CA VAL A 210 -11.96 7.14 6.72
C VAL A 210 -11.21 6.86 8.03
N GLY A 211 -9.91 7.18 8.06
CA GLY A 211 -9.08 7.11 9.27
C GLY A 211 -9.58 8.03 10.38
N ALA A 212 -10.07 9.23 10.06
CA ALA A 212 -10.57 10.17 11.06
C ALA A 212 -11.85 9.69 11.76
N ASP A 213 -12.82 9.13 11.02
CA ASP A 213 -14.06 8.57 11.60
C ASP A 213 -13.77 7.34 12.48
N LEU A 214 -12.95 6.42 11.98
CA LEU A 214 -12.49 5.24 12.71
C LEU A 214 -11.60 5.57 13.93
N GLY A 215 -11.27 6.86 14.14
CA GLY A 215 -10.61 7.40 15.33
C GLY A 215 -9.10 7.67 15.17
N PHE A 216 -8.51 7.32 14.04
CA PHE A 216 -7.09 7.38 13.69
C PHE A 216 -6.69 8.68 12.97
N ASN A 217 -7.20 9.81 13.46
CA ASN A 217 -6.92 11.18 12.97
C ASN A 217 -5.47 11.41 12.48
N ASN A 218 -5.32 12.05 11.31
CA ASN A 218 -4.02 12.30 10.65
C ASN A 218 -3.22 11.03 10.30
N THR A 219 -3.86 9.88 10.16
CA THR A 219 -3.24 8.62 9.71
C THR A 219 -3.78 8.25 8.34
N GLU A 220 -2.90 7.82 7.45
CA GLU A 220 -3.22 7.43 6.07
C GLU A 220 -2.19 6.42 5.57
N ALA A 221 -2.54 5.52 4.64
CA ALA A 221 -1.54 4.69 3.97
C ALA A 221 -0.53 5.56 3.20
N VAL A 222 0.74 5.20 3.26
CA VAL A 222 1.76 5.81 2.38
C VAL A 222 1.44 5.50 0.92
N MET A 223 0.77 4.38 0.64
CA MET A 223 0.28 4.06 -0.70
C MET A 223 -0.98 4.81 -1.13
N GLN A 224 -1.63 5.67 -0.32
CA GLN A 224 -2.76 6.46 -0.81
C GLN A 224 -2.31 7.37 -1.97
N GLN A 225 -3.07 7.40 -3.08
CA GLN A 225 -2.73 8.32 -4.17
C GLN A 225 -2.99 9.76 -3.75
N THR A 226 -1.91 10.54 -3.73
CA THR A 226 -1.78 12.02 -3.71
C THR A 226 -0.81 12.42 -2.60
N THR A 227 -0.13 13.54 -2.77
CA THR A 227 0.69 14.17 -1.73
C THR A 227 0.41 15.66 -1.77
N PHE A 228 0.36 16.32 -0.62
CA PHE A 228 0.08 17.75 -0.55
C PHE A 228 1.35 18.59 -0.29
N ASN A 229 1.22 19.92 -0.44
CA ASN A 229 2.29 20.85 -0.04
C ASN A 229 2.32 20.92 1.49
N ASP A 230 3.50 21.15 2.08
CA ASP A 230 3.66 21.21 3.54
C ASP A 230 3.18 19.94 4.28
N GLU A 231 3.30 18.80 3.62
CA GLU A 231 2.94 17.48 4.15
C GLU A 231 4.17 16.59 4.22
N ALA A 232 4.43 16.04 5.42
CA ALA A 232 5.43 15.01 5.63
C ALA A 232 4.74 13.73 6.12
N GLN A 233 4.77 12.71 5.27
CA GLN A 233 4.32 11.34 5.53
C GLN A 233 5.53 10.40 5.35
N ARG A 234 6.29 10.16 6.42
CA ARG A 234 7.59 9.44 6.34
C ARG A 234 7.67 8.18 7.21
N THR A 235 6.52 7.69 7.62
CA THR A 235 6.34 6.43 8.36
C THR A 235 5.08 5.74 7.84
N LEU A 236 5.09 4.40 7.83
CA LEU A 236 4.04 3.60 7.18
C LEU A 236 2.70 3.68 7.94
N GLY A 237 1.61 3.63 7.18
CA GLY A 237 0.29 3.28 7.68
C GLY A 237 0.19 1.76 7.92
N VAL A 238 -0.90 1.33 8.55
CA VAL A 238 -1.12 -0.09 8.88
C VAL A 238 -1.36 -0.94 7.64
N ASP A 239 -2.10 -0.43 6.66
CA ASP A 239 -2.36 -1.13 5.39
C ASP A 239 -1.06 -1.47 4.67
N ASP A 240 -0.21 -0.48 4.37
CA ASP A 240 1.13 -0.65 3.76
C ASP A 240 1.90 -1.86 4.34
N VAL A 241 1.85 -2.00 5.67
CA VAL A 241 2.53 -3.06 6.43
C VAL A 241 1.77 -4.38 6.36
N ALA A 242 0.44 -4.37 6.44
CA ALA A 242 -0.39 -5.57 6.31
C ALA A 242 -0.27 -6.18 4.91
N THR A 243 -0.29 -5.37 3.84
CA THR A 243 -0.17 -5.78 2.43
C THR A 243 1.17 -6.43 2.12
N ILE A 244 2.28 -5.79 2.52
CA ILE A 244 3.60 -6.32 2.22
C ILE A 244 3.94 -7.54 3.09
N ARG A 245 3.50 -7.55 4.36
CA ARG A 245 3.60 -8.74 5.22
C ARG A 245 2.70 -9.88 4.77
N TYR A 246 1.57 -9.59 4.13
CA TYR A 246 0.79 -10.61 3.46
C TYR A 246 1.58 -11.20 2.28
N ALA A 247 2.08 -10.35 1.39
CA ALA A 247 2.83 -10.83 0.22
C ALA A 247 4.05 -11.66 0.64
N MET A 248 4.53 -11.52 1.88
CA MET A 248 5.58 -12.31 2.52
C MET A 248 5.15 -13.73 2.97
N SER A 249 3.86 -14.07 3.05
CA SER A 249 3.34 -15.44 3.26
C SER A 249 3.30 -16.29 1.98
N GLY A 250 4.06 -15.88 0.96
CA GLY A 250 4.40 -16.70 -0.21
C GLY A 250 3.32 -16.91 -1.27
N VAL A 251 3.40 -18.06 -1.94
CA VAL A 251 2.49 -18.52 -3.01
C VAL A 251 1.55 -19.65 -2.59
N ASP A 252 1.73 -20.20 -1.38
CA ASP A 252 0.72 -21.03 -0.70
C ASP A 252 -0.19 -20.23 0.24
N GLU A 253 0.00 -18.90 0.26
CA GLU A 253 -0.87 -17.92 0.92
C GLU A 253 -1.05 -18.15 2.43
N THR A 254 -0.13 -18.88 3.07
CA THR A 254 -0.26 -19.34 4.46
C THR A 254 1.00 -18.99 5.24
N ALA A 255 0.91 -18.39 6.43
CA ALA A 255 2.11 -17.97 7.17
C ALA A 255 2.74 -19.12 7.95
N GLY A 256 4.08 -19.16 7.96
CA GLY A 256 4.88 -20.18 8.62
C GLY A 256 5.03 -21.48 7.82
N THR A 257 4.89 -21.43 6.49
CA THR A 257 5.05 -22.57 5.57
C THR A 257 6.47 -22.61 5.00
N ALA A 258 6.63 -23.15 3.78
CA ALA A 258 7.94 -23.37 3.15
C ALA A 258 8.30 -22.27 2.14
N ASP A 259 7.36 -21.39 1.81
CA ASP A 259 7.51 -20.34 0.82
C ASP A 259 7.28 -18.91 1.33
N ASP A 260 7.02 -18.76 2.64
CA ASP A 260 7.33 -17.57 3.45
C ASP A 260 8.70 -16.96 3.09
N TYR A 261 8.76 -15.64 2.95
CA TYR A 261 10.04 -14.94 2.82
C TYR A 261 10.07 -13.66 3.65
N THR A 262 11.29 -13.16 3.85
CA THR A 262 11.52 -11.78 4.31
C THR A 262 12.28 -11.03 3.23
N PHE A 263 12.18 -9.70 3.23
CA PHE A 263 13.06 -8.85 2.42
C PHE A 263 13.85 -7.90 3.30
N ARG A 264 14.98 -7.42 2.75
CA ARG A 264 15.76 -6.34 3.32
C ARG A 264 16.21 -5.40 2.21
N LEU A 265 15.91 -4.11 2.38
CA LEU A 265 16.41 -3.06 1.49
C LEU A 265 17.77 -2.58 1.96
N VAL A 266 18.68 -2.29 1.02
CA VAL A 266 20.03 -1.80 1.31
C VAL A 266 20.33 -0.60 0.43
N TYR A 267 20.65 0.53 1.06
CA TYR A 267 21.11 1.72 0.33
C TYR A 267 22.49 1.45 -0.31
N GLY A 268 22.53 1.31 -1.64
CA GLY A 268 23.74 0.97 -2.39
C GLY A 268 24.59 2.18 -2.82
N GLY A 269 24.14 3.41 -2.54
CA GLY A 269 24.88 4.64 -2.84
C GLY A 269 24.36 5.42 -4.04
N ILE A 270 25.21 6.31 -4.57
CA ILE A 270 25.00 6.97 -5.87
C ILE A 270 25.72 6.12 -6.92
N THR A 271 24.99 5.24 -7.59
CA THR A 271 25.53 4.22 -8.52
C THR A 271 24.43 3.67 -9.43
N THR A 272 24.80 2.97 -10.49
CA THR A 272 23.89 2.24 -11.40
C THR A 272 23.90 0.75 -11.12
N GLY A 273 22.87 0.03 -11.60
CA GLY A 273 22.85 -1.44 -11.64
C GLY A 273 22.34 -2.09 -10.36
N CYS A 274 21.54 -1.35 -9.59
CA CYS A 274 20.90 -1.86 -8.38
C CYS A 274 19.55 -2.51 -8.70
N ASP A 275 18.89 -3.03 -7.67
CA ASP A 275 17.61 -3.72 -7.82
C ASP A 275 16.45 -2.76 -8.04
N ILE A 276 16.53 -1.59 -7.41
CA ILE A 276 15.65 -0.45 -7.56
C ILE A 276 16.55 0.79 -7.74
N ASN A 277 16.45 1.47 -8.88
CA ASN A 277 17.19 2.71 -9.14
C ASN A 277 16.26 3.92 -8.98
N ILE A 278 16.74 5.00 -8.36
CA ILE A 278 16.01 6.26 -8.17
C ILE A 278 16.68 7.33 -9.04
N ASN A 279 15.95 7.86 -10.00
CA ASN A 279 16.40 8.92 -10.89
C ASN A 279 15.61 10.21 -10.61
N HIS A 280 16.27 11.22 -10.04
CA HIS A 280 15.69 12.56 -9.94
C HIS A 280 16.14 13.36 -11.17
N ASP A 281 15.23 13.69 -12.10
CA ASP A 281 15.59 14.35 -13.36
C ASP A 281 14.76 15.59 -13.67
N SER A 282 15.21 16.38 -14.66
CA SER A 282 14.63 17.67 -15.04
C SER A 282 13.63 17.61 -16.21
N SER A 283 13.21 16.43 -16.61
CA SER A 283 12.37 16.15 -17.80
C SER A 283 11.07 15.39 -17.49
N SER A 284 11.03 14.67 -16.36
CA SER A 284 9.91 13.85 -15.91
C SER A 284 8.86 14.64 -15.12
N THR A 285 7.68 14.03 -14.95
CA THR A 285 6.58 14.50 -14.08
C THR A 285 6.89 14.27 -12.59
N PHE A 286 5.93 14.61 -11.71
CA PHE A 286 6.05 14.62 -10.25
C PHE A 286 6.80 13.41 -9.66
N GLY A 287 6.20 12.22 -9.72
CA GLY A 287 6.78 10.94 -9.29
C GLY A 287 6.12 9.78 -10.03
N PHE A 288 6.85 8.68 -10.24
CA PHE A 288 6.33 7.34 -10.54
C PHE A 288 7.42 6.26 -10.36
N CYS A 289 7.03 5.05 -9.95
CA CYS A 289 7.81 3.82 -10.11
C CYS A 289 7.40 3.09 -11.38
N SER A 290 8.36 2.84 -12.28
CA SER A 290 8.19 1.96 -13.43
C SER A 290 8.59 0.53 -13.06
N VAL A 291 7.62 -0.38 -13.03
CA VAL A 291 7.87 -1.83 -12.84
C VAL A 291 7.73 -2.62 -14.14
N GLY A 292 8.46 -3.73 -14.23
CA GLY A 292 8.21 -4.79 -15.22
C GLY A 292 8.24 -6.14 -14.52
N GLY A 293 7.29 -7.04 -14.80
CA GLY A 293 7.12 -8.28 -14.05
C GLY A 293 6.84 -9.52 -14.88
N PHE A 294 6.76 -10.68 -14.20
CA PHE A 294 6.31 -11.94 -14.77
C PHE A 294 5.66 -12.84 -13.71
N PHE A 295 4.78 -13.74 -14.15
CA PHE A 295 4.13 -14.74 -13.30
C PHE A 295 5.11 -15.75 -12.70
N ILE A 296 4.96 -16.03 -11.40
CA ILE A 296 5.55 -17.19 -10.70
C ILE A 296 4.64 -18.41 -10.91
N ASN A 297 3.34 -18.23 -10.65
CA ASN A 297 2.25 -19.16 -10.91
C ASN A 297 0.97 -18.34 -11.24
N GLY A 298 -0.23 -18.93 -11.14
CA GLY A 298 -1.51 -18.33 -11.59
C GLY A 298 -1.74 -16.85 -11.23
N SER A 299 -1.93 -16.54 -9.94
CA SER A 299 -2.23 -15.20 -9.43
C SER A 299 -1.01 -14.46 -8.85
N HIS A 300 0.17 -15.10 -8.79
CA HIS A 300 1.35 -14.50 -8.18
C HIS A 300 2.35 -14.01 -9.22
N LEU A 301 2.59 -12.70 -9.23
CA LEU A 301 3.56 -12.04 -10.09
C LEU A 301 4.80 -11.60 -9.31
N ARG A 302 5.91 -11.42 -10.01
CA ARG A 302 7.16 -10.89 -9.45
C ARG A 302 7.69 -9.75 -10.28
N ILE A 303 8.16 -8.71 -9.59
CA ILE A 303 8.97 -7.63 -10.15
C ILE A 303 10.30 -8.17 -10.69
N SER A 304 10.68 -7.73 -11.89
CA SER A 304 11.91 -8.09 -12.59
C SER A 304 12.82 -6.89 -12.85
N THR A 305 12.22 -5.73 -13.10
CA THR A 305 12.82 -4.39 -13.17
C THR A 305 11.97 -3.41 -12.38
N ALA A 306 12.61 -2.44 -11.73
CA ALA A 306 11.97 -1.44 -10.89
C ALA A 306 12.82 -0.16 -10.90
N ASP A 307 12.27 0.93 -11.42
CA ASP A 307 12.98 2.19 -11.58
C ASP A 307 12.07 3.38 -11.20
N ILE A 308 12.41 4.05 -10.10
CA ILE A 308 11.72 5.23 -9.57
C ILE A 308 12.21 6.47 -10.31
N THR A 309 11.29 7.30 -10.75
CA THR A 309 11.57 8.58 -11.41
C THR A 309 10.82 9.70 -10.71
N ILE A 310 11.51 10.79 -10.37
CA ILE A 310 10.94 11.97 -9.70
C ILE A 310 11.40 13.23 -10.46
N GLY A 311 10.50 14.20 -10.68
CA GLY A 311 10.74 15.35 -11.57
C GLY A 311 11.06 16.65 -10.84
N ASP A 312 12.30 17.13 -10.96
CA ASP A 312 12.86 18.33 -10.31
C ASP A 312 12.15 19.63 -10.73
N ASN A 313 11.70 19.70 -11.98
CA ASN A 313 10.97 20.84 -12.54
C ASN A 313 9.45 20.84 -12.25
N SER A 314 8.93 19.85 -11.51
CA SER A 314 7.48 19.71 -11.29
C SER A 314 6.94 20.68 -10.25
N VAL A 315 7.69 20.88 -9.16
CA VAL A 315 7.28 21.53 -7.91
C VAL A 315 8.51 22.10 -7.18
N ASN A 316 8.33 22.82 -6.06
CA ASN A 316 9.44 23.04 -5.14
C ASN A 316 9.64 21.79 -4.28
N TRP A 317 10.88 21.29 -4.20
CA TRP A 317 11.21 20.10 -3.42
C TRP A 317 11.91 20.45 -2.09
N PHE A 318 11.39 19.93 -0.99
CA PHE A 318 12.11 19.84 0.27
C PHE A 318 12.85 18.50 0.38
N PHE A 319 14.13 18.54 0.73
CA PHE A 319 14.97 17.35 0.92
C PHE A 319 15.31 17.18 2.40
N ASN A 320 14.61 16.28 3.10
CA ASN A 320 14.83 16.03 4.52
C ASN A 320 16.27 15.57 4.84
N GLN A 321 17.04 16.38 5.57
CA GLN A 321 18.41 16.06 5.99
C GLN A 321 18.50 15.48 7.41
N LEU A 322 17.37 15.09 8.01
CA LEU A 322 17.26 14.54 9.37
C LEU A 322 16.78 13.08 9.33
N GLN A 323 17.06 12.29 10.36
CA GLN A 323 16.45 10.96 10.52
C GLN A 323 14.98 11.09 10.96
N ASN A 324 14.09 10.19 10.50
CA ASN A 324 12.65 10.30 10.75
C ASN A 324 12.27 10.15 12.22
N ASP A 325 13.06 9.40 12.99
CA ASP A 325 12.89 9.31 14.44
C ASP A 325 13.04 10.66 15.14
N LEU A 326 13.66 11.68 14.52
CA LEU A 326 13.75 13.03 15.08
C LEU A 326 12.43 13.83 14.96
N ILE A 327 11.50 13.38 14.11
CA ILE A 327 10.28 14.11 13.73
C ILE A 327 9.04 13.32 14.15
N PHE A 328 8.97 12.04 13.79
CA PHE A 328 7.87 11.11 14.11
C PHE A 328 7.98 10.53 15.53
N LYS A 329 8.80 11.15 16.39
CA LYS A 329 9.23 10.63 17.71
C LYS A 329 8.11 10.41 18.73
N ASN A 330 6.92 10.96 18.46
CA ASN A 330 5.74 10.91 19.33
C ASN A 330 4.59 10.06 18.74
N GLY A 331 4.74 9.51 17.53
CA GLY A 331 3.71 8.64 16.94
C GLY A 331 3.55 7.35 17.75
N VAL A 332 2.32 6.84 17.86
CA VAL A 332 2.07 5.54 18.51
C VAL A 332 2.30 4.44 17.48
N ASN A 333 3.25 3.55 17.77
CA ASN A 333 3.43 2.29 17.05
C ASN A 333 2.28 1.32 17.39
N TYR A 334 1.75 0.63 16.39
CA TYR A 334 0.71 -0.41 16.57
C TYR A 334 1.31 -1.80 16.90
#